data_AF-A0AA92DSG1-F1
#
_entry.id   AF-A0AA92DSG1-F1
#
_cell.length_a   1.000
_cell.length_b   1.000
_cell.length_c   1.000
_cell.angle_alpha   90.00
_cell.angle_beta   90.00
_cell.angle_gamma   90.00
#
_symmetry.space_group_name_H-M   'P 1'
#
loop_
_entity.id
_entity.type
_entity.pdbx_description
1 polymer ?
#
loop_
_entity_poly.entity_id
_entity_poly.type
_entity_poly.pdbx_seq_one_letter_code
_entity_poly.pdbx_strand_id
1 'polypeptide(L)' 'MTPRQIAVLECLQEGKPNKVIAHELGMRESTVKVHVRNILRRLGATNRTEAVCRVMREEN' A
#
# COMPACT_ATOMS: atom_id res chain seq x y z
N MET A 1 -5.90 7.03 6.88
CA MET A 1 -5.54 6.96 5.44
C MET A 1 -6.80 7.25 4.65
N THR A 2 -6.77 7.45 3.33
CA THR A 2 -8.04 7.43 2.57
C THR A 2 -8.51 5.97 2.40
N PRO A 3 -9.81 5.71 2.17
CA PRO A 3 -10.30 4.35 1.95
C PRO A 3 -9.54 3.60 0.84
N ARG A 4 -9.14 4.31 -0.22
CA ARG A 4 -8.35 3.72 -1.30
C ARG A 4 -6.92 3.40 -0.90
N GLN A 5 -6.30 4.21 -0.04
CA GLN A 5 -4.98 3.91 0.49
C GLN A 5 -5.02 2.73 1.46
N ILE A 6 -6.11 2.53 2.21
CA ILE A 6 -6.32 1.37 3.08
C ILE A 6 -6.41 0.10 2.23
N ALA A 7 -7.29 0.07 1.23
CA ALA A 7 -7.42 -1.07 0.32
C ALA A 7 -6.09 -1.42 -0.38
N VAL A 8 -5.32 -0.41 -0.82
CA VAL A 8 -3.98 -0.65 -1.38
C VAL A 8 -3.05 -1.23 -0.32
N LEU A 9 -3.06 -0.71 0.92
CA LEU A 9 -2.21 -1.18 2.01
C LEU A 9 -2.51 -2.64 2.39
N GLU A 10 -3.77 -3.04 2.45
CA GLU A 10 -4.18 -4.43 2.70
C GLU A 10 -3.55 -5.37 1.66
N CYS A 11 -3.68 -5.02 0.37
CA CYS A 11 -3.03 -5.80 -0.69
C CYS A 11 -1.49 -5.76 -0.61
N LEU A 12 -0.89 -4.68 -0.09
CA LEU A 12 0.56 -4.62 0.15
C LEU A 12 0.98 -5.59 1.25
N GLN A 13 0.20 -5.71 2.33
CA GLN A 13 0.43 -6.67 3.43
C GLN A 13 0.35 -8.12 2.94
N GLU A 14 -0.52 -8.40 1.96
CA GLU A 14 -0.58 -9.69 1.26
C GLU A 14 0.61 -9.94 0.29
N GLY A 15 1.53 -8.98 0.13
CA GLY A 15 2.68 -9.10 -0.76
C GLY A 15 2.35 -8.92 -2.25
N LYS A 16 1.15 -8.46 -2.61
CA LYS A 16 0.72 -8.37 -4.01
C LYS A 16 1.51 -7.31 -4.80
N PRO A 17 1.91 -7.59 -6.06
CA PRO A 17 2.57 -6.58 -6.90
C PRO A 17 1.57 -5.54 -7.40
N ASN A 18 2.03 -4.32 -7.70
CA ASN A 18 1.16 -3.19 -8.08
C ASN A 18 0.21 -3.51 -9.25
N LYS A 19 0.64 -4.34 -10.21
CA LYS A 19 -0.19 -4.78 -11.33
C LYS A 19 -1.40 -5.60 -10.89
N VAL A 20 -1.22 -6.48 -9.90
CA VAL A 20 -2.31 -7.29 -9.33
C VAL A 20 -3.25 -6.41 -8.52
N ILE A 21 -2.70 -5.52 -7.68
CA ILE A 21 -3.50 -4.54 -6.91
C ILE A 21 -4.35 -3.66 -7.84
N ALA A 22 -3.76 -3.23 -8.95
CA ALA A 22 -4.46 -2.44 -9.97
C ALA A 22 -5.66 -3.19 -10.55
N HIS A 23 -5.48 -4.47 -10.87
CA HIS A 23 -6.54 -5.34 -11.35
C HIS A 23 -7.63 -5.56 -10.30
N GLU A 24 -7.27 -5.95 -9.07
CA GLU A 24 -8.23 -6.23 -7.99
C GLU A 24 -9.05 -5.01 -7.58
N LEU A 25 -8.42 -3.82 -7.55
CA LEU A 25 -9.09 -2.60 -7.15
C LEU A 25 -9.65 -1.79 -8.33
N GLY A 26 -9.63 -2.32 -9.56
CA GLY A 26 -10.13 -1.63 -10.74
C GLY A 26 -9.46 -0.28 -11.01
N MET A 27 -8.14 -0.20 -10.79
CA MET A 27 -7.33 1.01 -10.94
C MET A 27 -6.25 0.84 -12.02
N ARG A 28 -5.65 1.95 -12.44
CA ARG A 28 -4.42 1.92 -13.23
C ARG A 28 -3.23 1.64 -12.32
N GLU A 29 -2.23 0.90 -12.81
CA GLU A 29 -1.00 0.64 -12.06
C GLU A 29 -0.26 1.92 -11.65
N SER A 30 -0.30 2.96 -12.49
CA SER A 30 0.23 4.29 -12.17
C SER A 30 -0.48 4.93 -10.97
N THR A 31 -1.80 4.77 -10.87
CA THR A 31 -2.60 5.23 -9.73
C THR A 31 -2.24 4.47 -8.46
N VAL A 32 -2.06 3.14 -8.54
CA VAL A 32 -1.56 2.35 -7.42
C VAL A 32 -0.20 2.86 -6.94
N LYS A 33 0.75 3.13 -7.86
CA LYS A 33 2.06 3.69 -7.50
C LYS A 33 1.95 5.03 -6.75
N VAL A 34 1.00 5.88 -7.11
CA VAL A 34 0.73 7.14 -6.39
C VAL A 34 0.20 6.86 -4.98
N HIS A 35 -0.75 5.94 -4.82
CA HIS A 35 -1.23 5.53 -3.51
C HIS A 35 -0.10 4.95 -2.65
N VAL A 36 0.71 4.03 -3.20
CA VAL A 36 1.87 3.45 -2.51
C VAL A 36 2.81 4.55 -2.02
N ARG A 37 3.23 5.50 -2.87
CA ARG A 37 4.10 6.61 -2.42
C ARG A 37 3.50 7.42 -1.28
N ASN A 38 2.21 7.71 -1.33
CA ASN A 38 1.53 8.44 -0.27
C ASN A 38 1.44 7.63 1.03
N ILE A 39 1.26 6.30 0.93
CA ILE A 39 1.29 5.37 2.06
C ILE A 39 2.69 5.37 2.69
N LEU A 40 3.74 5.20 1.88
CA LEU A 40 5.13 5.23 2.34
C LEU A 40 5.44 6.53 3.09
N ARG A 41 5.11 7.68 2.49
CA ARG A 41 5.32 8.99 3.11
C ARG A 41 4.57 9.13 4.44
N ARG A 42 3.32 8.67 4.49
CA ARG A 42 2.50 8.76 5.71
C ARG A 42 3.05 7.88 6.83
N LEU A 43 3.49 6.67 6.51
CA LEU A 43 4.05 5.72 7.48
C LEU A 43 5.52 6.01 7.80
N GLY A 44 6.14 7.01 7.15
CA GLY A 44 7.56 7.32 7.25
C GLY A 44 8.49 6.21 6.74
N ALA A 45 7.97 5.33 5.87
CA ALA A 45 8.68 4.20 5.32
C ALA A 45 9.40 4.57 4.02
N THR A 46 10.54 3.94 3.76
CA THR A 46 11.35 4.14 2.54
C THR A 46 10.98 3.16 1.44
N ASN A 47 10.43 2.00 1.80
CA ASN A 47 10.03 0.96 0.87
C ASN A 47 8.77 0.24 1.37
N ARG A 48 8.16 -0.54 0.48
CA ARG A 48 6.89 -1.23 0.78
C ARG A 48 7.02 -2.29 1.88
N THR A 49 8.15 -2.97 2.00
CA THR A 49 8.39 -3.96 3.06
C THR A 49 8.42 -3.27 4.41
N GLU A 50 9.14 -2.15 4.51
CA GLU A 50 9.18 -1.34 5.71
C GLU A 50 7.79 -0.79 6.07
N ALA A 51 7.00 -0.35 5.09
CA ALA A 51 5.63 0.09 5.32
C ALA A 51 4.75 -1.02 5.92
N VAL A 52 4.83 -2.24 5.38
CA VAL A 52 4.10 -3.41 5.91
C VAL A 52 4.56 -3.74 7.33
N CYS A 53 5.87 -3.78 7.58
CA CYS A 53 6.42 -4.04 8.91
C CYS A 53 5.98 -3.00 9.95
N ARG A 54 5.90 -1.71 9.58
CA ARG A 54 5.46 -0.66 10.50
C ARG A 54 3.99 -0.80 10.88
N VAL A 55 3.12 -1.07 9.90
CA VAL A 55 1.69 -1.27 10.16
C VAL A 55 1.47 -2.49 11.07
N MET A 56 2.16 -3.60 10.81
CA MET A 56 2.10 -4.79 11.66
C MET A 56 2.57 -4.54 13.11
N ARG A 57 3.35 -3.49 13.37
CA ARG A 57 3.77 -3.10 14.73
C ARG A 57 2.78 -2.16 15.43
N GLU A 58 1.99 -1.40 14.67
CA GLU A 58 0.93 -0.54 15.21
C GLU A 58 -0.33 -1.34 15.59
N GLU A 59 -0.50 -2.56 15.06
CA GLU A 59 -1.63 -3.46 15.35
C GLU A 59 -1.43 -4.31 16.63
N ASN A 60 -0.32 -4.14 17.37
CA ASN A 60 0.01 -4.80 18.64
C ASN A 60 0.06 -3.78 19.79
#